data_AF-A0AAD4EH87-F1
#
_entry.id   AF-A0AAD4EH87-F1
#
_cell.length_a   1.000
_cell.length_b   1.000
_cell.length_c   1.000
_cell.angle_alpha   90.00
_cell.angle_beta   90.00
_cell.angle_gamma   90.00
#
_symmetry.space_group_name_H-M   'P 1'
#
loop_
_entity.id
_entity.type
_entity.pdbx_description
1 polymer ?
#
loop_
_entity_poly.entity_id
_entity_poly.type
_entity_poly.pdbx_seq_one_letter_code
_entity_poly.pdbx_strand_id
1 'polypeptide(L)'
;MNNGLYLELVTVQIKEEFLWFFEMRALVANRPSRIPTGVGNVDSAADLSILLLNDGEEFYESQSEPAGLSDGEHDGEDSSGDDTKPSKCRHLTKVEDPADEDCKPAKKLKVATSTKPSKTKSFLDRYAEVAEQEELTVQKRADALMAKASLAVVKAKAKAQIKLEKERRETEKERRKTEYALRKLELEHQFRMAQLPRIDQAGPSQAHYRSNDDDPYELPILPQPEYSDGGSSTSYHNY
;
A
#
# COMPACT_ATOMS: atom_id res chain seq x y z
N MET A 1 33.43 16.89 29.87
CA MET A 1 32.09 17.14 29.28
C MET A 1 31.29 15.85 29.42
N ASN A 2 30.21 15.90 30.21
CA ASN A 2 29.45 14.75 30.70
C ASN A 2 28.41 14.26 29.67
N ASN A 3 28.86 13.82 28.50
CA ASN A 3 27.95 13.38 27.45
C ASN A 3 27.25 12.04 27.76
N GLY A 4 27.81 11.23 28.67
CA GLY A 4 27.23 9.94 29.07
C GLY A 4 25.94 10.07 29.86
N LEU A 5 25.89 10.98 30.83
CA LEU A 5 24.71 11.17 31.69
C LEU A 5 23.51 11.73 30.90
N TYR A 6 23.77 12.54 29.87
CA TYR A 6 22.71 13.08 29.03
C TYR A 6 22.03 12.00 28.18
N LEU A 7 22.80 11.05 27.64
CA LEU A 7 22.25 9.95 26.86
C LEU A 7 21.40 9.02 27.72
N GLU A 8 21.82 8.72 28.95
CA GLU A 8 21.01 7.89 29.85
C GLU A 8 19.67 8.56 30.16
N LEU A 9 19.67 9.86 30.47
CA LEU A 9 18.45 10.60 30.79
C LEU A 9 17.46 10.64 29.61
N VAL A 10 17.97 10.88 28.39
CA VAL A 10 17.16 10.88 27.17
C VAL A 10 16.55 9.51 26.90
N THR A 11 17.30 8.42 27.12
CA THR A 11 16.75 7.07 26.92
C THR A 11 15.67 6.70 27.93
N VAL A 12 15.74 7.21 29.16
CA VAL A 12 14.68 7.03 30.16
C VAL A 12 13.42 7.78 29.74
N GLN A 13 13.57 9.04 29.31
CA GLN A 13 12.43 9.86 28.88
C GLN A 13 11.72 9.28 27.65
N ILE A 14 12.48 8.76 26.67
CA ILE A 14 11.92 8.05 25.50
C ILE A 14 11.18 6.77 25.91
N LYS A 15 11.66 6.04 26.93
CA LYS A 15 10.97 4.84 27.42
C LYS A 15 9.64 5.16 28.09
N GLU A 16 9.56 6.28 28.79
CA GLU A 16 8.32 6.73 29.43
C GLU A 16 7.29 7.25 28.42
N GLU A 17 7.71 8.02 27.41
CA GLU A 17 6.79 8.55 26.39
C GLU A 17 6.25 7.48 25.43
N PHE A 18 7.02 6.42 25.17
CA PHE A 18 6.71 5.42 24.13
C PHE A 18 6.57 4.00 24.69
N LEU A 19 5.82 3.80 25.79
CA LEU A 19 5.58 2.49 26.40
C LEU A 19 5.13 1.42 25.38
N TRP A 20 4.20 1.78 24.49
CA TRP A 20 3.65 0.87 23.48
C TRP A 20 4.72 0.35 22.49
N PHE A 21 5.74 1.16 22.17
CA PHE A 21 6.81 0.76 21.25
C PHE A 21 7.67 -0.33 21.88
N PHE A 22 8.00 -0.21 23.15
CA PHE A 22 8.80 -1.21 23.87
C PHE A 22 8.01 -2.49 24.14
N GLU A 23 6.71 -2.39 24.41
CA GLU A 23 5.82 -3.55 24.51
C GLU A 23 5.73 -4.31 23.18
N MET A 24 5.52 -3.59 22.07
CA MET A 24 5.49 -4.19 20.74
C MET A 24 6.85 -4.81 20.36
N ARG A 25 7.96 -4.16 20.70
CA ARG A 25 9.31 -4.69 20.47
C ARG A 25 9.55 -5.97 21.28
N ALA A 26 9.11 -6.02 22.53
CA ALA A 26 9.21 -7.22 23.37
C ALA A 26 8.34 -8.36 22.82
N LEU A 27 7.12 -8.06 22.36
CA LEU A 27 6.24 -9.03 21.71
C LEU A 27 6.85 -9.58 20.42
N VAL A 28 7.52 -8.75 19.62
CA VAL A 28 8.22 -9.18 18.39
C VAL A 28 9.47 -10.00 18.71
N ALA A 29 10.24 -9.61 19.73
CA ALA A 29 11.44 -10.35 20.16
C ALA A 29 11.10 -11.74 20.74
N ASN A 30 9.96 -11.86 21.43
CA ASN A 30 9.47 -13.11 22.00
C ASN A 30 8.69 -13.98 21.00
N ARG A 31 8.50 -13.52 19.75
CA ARG A 31 7.99 -14.44 18.73
C ARG A 31 9.07 -15.49 18.49
N PRO A 32 8.77 -16.79 18.71
CA PRO A 32 9.67 -17.84 18.26
C PRO A 32 9.90 -17.56 16.80
N SER A 33 11.15 -17.23 16.47
CA SER A 33 11.50 -16.63 15.21
C SER A 33 10.84 -17.43 14.10
N ARG A 34 9.84 -16.85 13.45
CA ARG A 34 9.36 -17.30 12.16
C ARG A 34 10.43 -16.84 11.17
N ILE A 35 11.67 -17.29 11.38
CA ILE A 35 12.53 -17.63 10.27
C ILE A 35 11.58 -18.47 9.40
N PRO A 36 11.34 -18.10 8.14
CA PRO A 36 10.86 -19.10 7.22
C PRO A 36 11.97 -20.14 7.22
N THR A 37 11.88 -21.12 8.12
CA THR A 37 12.28 -22.47 7.84
C THR A 37 11.40 -22.84 6.67
N GLY A 38 11.82 -22.36 5.50
CA GLY A 38 11.39 -22.90 4.24
C GLY A 38 11.69 -24.36 4.40
N VAL A 39 10.63 -25.13 4.60
CA VAL A 39 10.61 -26.56 4.28
C VAL A 39 10.66 -26.66 2.74
N GLY A 40 11.53 -25.87 2.12
CA GLY A 40 11.95 -25.97 0.75
C GLY A 40 13.17 -26.87 0.81
N ASN A 41 12.99 -28.10 0.34
CA ASN A 41 14.06 -29.02 0.04
C ASN A 41 15.23 -28.26 -0.60
N VAL A 42 16.34 -28.09 0.13
CA VAL A 42 17.56 -27.49 -0.42
C VAL A 42 18.18 -28.43 -1.48
N ASP A 43 17.72 -29.68 -1.57
CA ASP A 43 18.11 -30.65 -2.59
C ASP A 43 17.22 -30.66 -3.84
N SER A 44 16.13 -29.88 -3.88
CA SER A 44 15.46 -29.63 -5.15
C SER A 44 16.21 -28.51 -5.85
N ALA A 45 17.28 -28.88 -6.58
CA ALA A 45 17.83 -28.04 -7.63
C ALA A 45 16.65 -27.61 -8.52
N ALA A 46 16.23 -26.36 -8.37
CA ALA A 46 15.23 -25.79 -9.24
C ALA A 46 15.79 -25.91 -10.66
N ASP A 47 15.16 -26.74 -11.47
CA ASP A 47 15.54 -26.94 -12.86
C ASP A 47 15.24 -25.65 -13.63
N LEU A 48 16.26 -24.78 -13.71
CA LEU A 48 16.19 -23.53 -14.45
C LEU A 48 16.31 -23.76 -15.97
N SER A 49 16.46 -25.00 -16.45
CA SER A 49 16.53 -25.28 -17.89
C SER A 49 15.25 -24.88 -18.61
N ILE A 50 14.09 -24.97 -17.94
CA ILE A 50 12.79 -24.55 -18.50
C ILE A 50 12.74 -23.02 -18.70
N LEU A 51 13.45 -22.23 -17.90
CA LEU A 51 13.51 -20.77 -18.07
C LEU A 51 14.56 -20.34 -19.11
N LEU A 52 15.59 -21.16 -19.36
CA LEU A 52 16.62 -20.86 -20.38
C LEU A 52 16.31 -21.39 -21.78
N LEU A 53 15.30 -22.26 -21.96
CA LEU A 53 14.99 -22.83 -23.27
C LEU A 53 14.24 -21.89 -24.24
N ASN A 54 14.00 -20.63 -23.87
CA ASN A 54 13.27 -19.68 -24.73
C ASN A 54 14.18 -18.64 -25.43
N ASP A 55 15.50 -18.73 -25.30
CA ASP A 55 16.46 -17.82 -25.96
C ASP A 55 17.08 -18.46 -27.22
N GLY A 56 16.24 -18.96 -28.12
CA GLY A 56 16.74 -19.67 -29.29
C GLY A 56 15.72 -19.93 -30.39
N GLU A 57 14.99 -18.90 -30.85
CA GLU A 57 14.68 -18.84 -32.28
C GLU A 57 15.02 -17.47 -32.84
N GLU A 58 16.03 -17.50 -33.72
CA GLU A 58 16.39 -16.47 -34.66
C GLU A 58 15.19 -16.14 -35.56
N PHE A 59 14.63 -14.94 -35.41
CA PHE A 59 13.83 -14.33 -36.46
C PHE A 59 14.55 -13.07 -36.95
N TYR A 60 15.30 -13.25 -38.03
CA TYR A 60 15.89 -12.16 -38.80
C TYR A 60 14.78 -11.33 -39.46
N GLU A 61 14.94 -10.01 -39.34
CA GLU A 61 14.70 -9.03 -40.40
C GLU A 61 13.24 -8.74 -40.81
N SER A 62 12.72 -7.59 -40.35
CA SER A 62 12.32 -6.53 -41.29
C SER A 62 12.15 -5.19 -40.58
N GLN A 63 12.90 -4.19 -41.05
CA GLN A 63 12.72 -2.78 -40.73
C GLN A 63 11.33 -2.29 -41.16
N SER A 64 10.63 -1.60 -40.26
CA SER A 64 9.96 -0.32 -40.54
C SER A 64 9.31 0.22 -39.25
N GLU A 65 9.82 1.35 -38.76
CA GLU A 65 9.06 2.23 -37.86
C GLU A 65 7.80 2.76 -38.58
N PRO A 66 6.73 3.11 -37.85
CA PRO A 66 6.68 4.44 -37.25
C PRO A 66 6.17 4.47 -35.81
N ALA A 67 6.65 5.49 -35.09
CA ALA A 67 6.14 5.92 -33.80
C ALA A 67 4.61 6.03 -33.77
N GLY A 68 3.99 5.23 -32.91
CA GLY A 68 2.58 5.32 -32.55
C GLY A 68 2.46 5.20 -31.03
N LEU A 69 2.10 6.32 -30.40
CA LEU A 69 1.74 6.42 -28.99
C LEU A 69 0.55 5.49 -28.72
N SER A 70 0.80 4.32 -28.13
CA SER A 70 -0.25 3.44 -27.60
C SER A 70 -0.30 3.64 -26.09
N ASP A 71 -1.15 4.58 -25.69
CA ASP A 71 -1.64 4.73 -24.33
C ASP A 71 -2.51 3.51 -23.98
N GLY A 72 -1.85 2.48 -23.45
CA GLY A 72 -2.50 1.27 -22.96
C GLY A 72 -2.75 1.41 -21.47
N GLU A 73 -3.92 1.94 -21.10
CA GLU A 73 -4.48 1.78 -19.76
C GLU A 73 -4.71 0.29 -19.49
N HIS A 74 -3.70 -0.38 -18.93
CA HIS A 74 -3.86 -1.70 -18.36
C HIS A 74 -4.46 -1.52 -16.96
N ASP A 75 -5.79 -1.41 -16.93
CA ASP A 75 -6.60 -1.53 -15.73
C ASP A 75 -6.49 -2.98 -15.22
N GLY A 76 -5.48 -3.20 -14.38
CA GLY A 76 -5.28 -4.45 -13.68
C GLY A 76 -6.32 -4.60 -12.58
N GLU A 77 -7.51 -5.03 -12.96
CA GLU A 77 -8.47 -5.65 -12.05
C GLU A 77 -7.81 -6.86 -11.38
N ASP A 78 -7.27 -6.66 -10.17
CA ASP A 78 -6.83 -7.74 -9.28
C ASP A 78 -8.09 -8.44 -8.72
N SER A 79 -8.68 -9.25 -9.61
CA SER A 79 -9.77 -10.17 -9.40
C SER A 79 -9.21 -11.54 -9.03
N SER A 80 -9.81 -12.13 -7.98
CA SER A 80 -9.64 -13.51 -7.49
C SER A 80 -8.41 -13.80 -6.61
N GLY A 81 -8.49 -14.54 -5.50
CA GLY A 81 -9.45 -15.60 -5.18
C GLY A 81 -9.86 -15.68 -3.71
N ASP A 82 -11.18 -15.66 -3.51
CA ASP A 82 -11.87 -16.34 -2.42
C ASP A 82 -11.93 -17.84 -2.77
N ASP A 83 -10.92 -18.60 -2.34
CA ASP A 83 -10.94 -20.07 -2.39
C ASP A 83 -11.50 -20.61 -1.06
N THR A 84 -12.81 -20.51 -0.90
CA THR A 84 -13.55 -21.31 0.08
C THR A 84 -13.67 -22.75 -0.42
N LYS A 85 -12.62 -23.56 -0.21
CA LYS A 85 -12.73 -25.03 -0.29
C LYS A 85 -13.07 -25.62 1.08
N PRO A 86 -14.25 -26.26 1.26
CA PRO A 86 -14.56 -27.00 2.47
C PRO A 86 -13.83 -28.35 2.45
N SER A 87 -12.72 -28.44 3.20
CA SER A 87 -12.03 -29.72 3.41
C SER A 87 -12.86 -30.64 4.31
N LYS A 88 -13.45 -31.63 3.65
CA LYS A 88 -14.21 -32.75 4.19
C LYS A 88 -13.26 -33.82 4.74
N CYS A 89 -13.42 -34.12 6.03
CA CYS A 89 -13.15 -35.39 6.74
C CYS A 89 -11.85 -36.18 6.46
N ARG A 90 -11.05 -36.40 7.52
CA ARG A 90 -10.70 -37.78 7.89
C ARG A 90 -10.37 -37.91 9.38
N HIS A 91 -11.31 -38.51 10.08
CA HIS A 91 -11.10 -39.18 11.35
C HIS A 91 -10.28 -40.46 11.06
N LEU A 92 -9.05 -40.53 11.56
CA LEU A 92 -8.27 -41.77 11.66
C LEU A 92 -7.59 -41.76 13.02
N THR A 93 -8.24 -42.43 13.96
CA THR A 93 -7.62 -43.03 15.14
C THR A 93 -6.60 -44.07 14.68
N LYS A 94 -5.35 -43.96 15.13
CA LYS A 94 -4.56 -45.15 15.47
C LYS A 94 -3.57 -44.82 16.58
N VAL A 95 -3.85 -45.43 17.73
CA VAL A 95 -3.01 -45.63 18.90
C VAL A 95 -1.80 -46.48 18.50
N GLU A 96 -0.57 -46.08 18.87
CA GLU A 96 0.50 -46.95 19.41
C GLU A 96 1.45 -46.09 20.28
N ASP A 97 1.48 -46.38 21.59
CA ASP A 97 2.58 -46.14 22.56
C ASP A 97 3.54 -47.37 22.54
N PRO A 98 4.69 -47.46 23.26
CA PRO A 98 5.29 -46.57 24.30
C PRO A 98 6.83 -46.36 24.24
N ALA A 99 7.34 -45.46 25.11
CA ALA A 99 8.55 -45.55 25.97
C ALA A 99 9.19 -44.16 26.18
N ASP A 100 9.01 -43.56 27.38
CA ASP A 100 10.06 -43.29 28.39
C ASP A 100 10.86 -42.00 28.06
N GLU A 101 10.97 -40.93 28.86
CA GLU A 101 11.04 -40.72 30.31
C GLU A 101 10.94 -39.20 30.61
N ASP A 102 10.78 -38.84 31.89
CA ASP A 102 10.93 -37.51 32.51
C ASP A 102 9.74 -36.51 32.60
N CYS A 103 8.75 -36.92 33.40
CA CYS A 103 8.28 -36.25 34.63
C CYS A 103 8.56 -34.74 34.84
N LYS A 104 7.53 -33.88 34.67
CA LYS A 104 7.14 -32.84 35.67
C LYS A 104 5.61 -32.58 35.67
N PRO A 105 5.00 -32.31 36.85
CA PRO A 105 3.58 -32.58 37.09
C PRO A 105 2.65 -31.51 36.53
N ALA A 106 1.71 -31.96 35.68
CA ALA A 106 0.55 -31.21 35.27
C ALA A 106 -0.30 -30.82 36.49
N LYS A 107 -0.45 -29.51 36.72
CA LYS A 107 -1.50 -28.97 37.58
C LYS A 107 -2.84 -29.30 36.94
N LYS A 108 -3.52 -30.30 37.49
CA LYS A 108 -4.92 -30.64 37.20
C LYS A 108 -5.78 -29.41 37.46
N LEU A 109 -6.13 -28.67 36.40
CA LEU A 109 -7.25 -27.76 36.42
C LEU A 109 -8.51 -28.60 36.64
N LYS A 110 -9.01 -28.57 37.88
CA LYS A 110 -10.32 -29.07 38.25
C LYS A 110 -11.36 -28.29 37.45
N VAL A 111 -11.81 -28.83 36.33
CA VAL A 111 -13.12 -28.51 35.76
C VAL A 111 -14.13 -29.24 36.64
N ALA A 112 -14.46 -28.62 37.77
CA ALA A 112 -15.51 -29.04 38.67
C ALA A 112 -16.64 -28.00 38.61
N THR A 113 -17.45 -28.09 37.56
CA THR A 113 -18.84 -27.63 37.59
C THR A 113 -19.72 -28.85 37.33
N SER A 114 -19.71 -29.75 38.32
CA SER A 114 -20.77 -30.73 38.53
C SER A 114 -22.04 -29.96 38.88
N THR A 115 -22.83 -29.58 37.87
CA THR A 115 -24.23 -29.22 38.04
C THR A 115 -24.99 -30.49 38.44
N LYS A 116 -25.28 -30.61 39.73
CA LYS A 116 -26.19 -31.63 40.25
C LYS A 116 -27.54 -31.46 39.53
N PRO A 117 -28.22 -32.54 39.10
CA PRO A 117 -29.57 -32.44 38.52
C PRO A 117 -30.53 -32.02 39.63
N SER A 118 -30.78 -30.73 39.75
CA SER A 118 -31.81 -30.22 40.65
C SER A 118 -33.18 -30.55 40.03
N LYS A 119 -34.05 -31.12 40.88
CA LYS A 119 -35.52 -31.22 40.81
C LYS A 119 -36.10 -30.88 39.43
N THR A 120 -36.69 -31.89 38.78
CA THR A 120 -37.39 -31.80 37.48
C THR A 120 -38.12 -30.45 37.31
N LYS A 121 -37.48 -29.51 36.59
CA LYS A 121 -38.10 -28.25 36.20
C LYS A 121 -39.42 -28.57 35.49
N SER A 122 -40.45 -27.79 35.80
CA SER A 122 -41.77 -27.91 35.18
C SER A 122 -41.63 -27.82 33.65
N PHE A 123 -42.50 -28.49 32.90
CA PHE A 123 -42.49 -28.38 31.43
C PHE A 123 -42.57 -26.91 30.99
N LEU A 124 -43.31 -26.07 31.72
CA LEU A 124 -43.39 -24.62 31.50
C LEU A 124 -42.03 -23.92 31.62
N ASP A 125 -41.22 -24.26 32.62
CA ASP A 125 -39.90 -23.65 32.82
C ASP A 125 -38.93 -24.01 31.68
N ARG A 126 -39.09 -25.19 31.07
CA ARG A 126 -38.26 -25.58 29.92
C ARG A 126 -38.57 -24.74 28.69
N TYR A 127 -39.83 -24.36 28.46
CA TYR A 127 -40.19 -23.46 27.36
C TYR A 127 -39.67 -22.04 27.60
N ALA A 128 -39.72 -21.56 28.83
CA ALA A 128 -39.12 -20.26 29.18
C ALA A 128 -37.60 -20.26 28.94
N GLU A 129 -36.91 -21.33 29.34
CA GLU A 129 -35.46 -21.48 29.12
C GLU A 129 -35.10 -21.54 27.63
N VAL A 130 -35.91 -22.20 26.80
CA VAL A 130 -35.71 -22.22 25.34
C VAL A 130 -35.93 -20.82 24.73
N ALA A 131 -36.98 -20.11 25.15
CA ALA A 131 -37.26 -18.76 24.67
C ALA A 131 -36.12 -17.77 25.01
N GLU A 132 -35.60 -17.83 26.24
CA GLU A 132 -34.44 -17.01 26.65
C GLU A 132 -33.18 -17.35 25.84
N GLN A 133 -32.94 -18.63 25.56
CA GLN A 133 -31.81 -19.04 24.72
C GLN A 133 -31.96 -18.56 23.27
N GLU A 134 -33.15 -18.62 22.70
CA GLU A 134 -33.42 -18.11 21.35
C GLU A 134 -33.18 -16.61 21.27
N GLU A 135 -33.74 -15.83 22.19
CA GLU A 135 -33.53 -14.37 22.25
C GLU A 135 -32.03 -14.02 22.38
N LEU A 136 -31.32 -14.72 23.26
CA LEU A 136 -29.88 -14.51 23.45
C LEU A 136 -29.08 -14.87 22.18
N THR A 137 -29.47 -15.90 21.44
CA THR A 137 -28.82 -16.22 20.16
C THR A 137 -29.12 -15.19 19.08
N VAL A 138 -30.32 -14.63 19.02
CA VAL A 138 -30.69 -13.55 18.10
C VAL A 138 -29.87 -12.29 18.41
N GLN A 139 -29.76 -11.92 19.68
CA GLN A 139 -28.96 -10.78 20.11
C GLN A 139 -27.49 -10.95 19.74
N LYS A 140 -26.88 -12.12 20.05
CA LYS A 140 -25.49 -12.40 19.66
C LYS A 140 -25.26 -12.35 18.16
N ARG A 141 -26.23 -12.79 17.34
CA ARG A 141 -26.14 -12.69 15.88
C ARG A 141 -26.22 -11.24 15.41
N ALA A 142 -27.10 -10.43 16.00
CA ALA A 142 -27.20 -9.00 15.70
C ALA A 142 -25.89 -8.27 16.04
N ASP A 143 -25.35 -8.51 17.24
CA ASP A 143 -24.08 -7.92 17.68
C ASP A 143 -22.91 -8.32 16.77
N ALA A 144 -22.85 -9.60 16.39
CA ALA A 144 -21.84 -10.09 15.46
C ALA A 144 -21.94 -9.44 14.07
N LEU A 145 -23.15 -9.16 13.59
CA LEU A 145 -23.36 -8.44 12.34
C LEU A 145 -22.95 -6.96 12.45
N MET A 146 -23.30 -6.28 13.54
CA MET A 146 -22.88 -4.90 13.79
C MET A 146 -21.36 -4.79 13.89
N ALA A 147 -20.70 -5.74 14.57
CA ALA A 147 -19.24 -5.78 14.66
C ALA A 147 -18.57 -6.01 13.30
N LYS A 148 -19.15 -6.85 12.43
CA LYS A 148 -18.66 -7.05 11.05
C LYS A 148 -18.83 -5.78 10.22
N ALA A 149 -19.99 -5.12 10.31
CA ALA A 149 -20.27 -3.89 9.59
C ALA A 149 -19.32 -2.75 10.02
N SER A 150 -19.09 -2.59 11.33
CA SER A 150 -18.16 -1.55 11.82
C SER A 150 -16.72 -1.81 11.37
N LEU A 151 -16.28 -3.06 11.37
CA LEU A 151 -14.96 -3.45 10.86
C LEU A 151 -14.83 -3.17 9.35
N ALA A 152 -15.88 -3.42 8.56
CA ALA A 152 -15.89 -3.09 7.14
C ALA A 152 -15.75 -1.58 6.91
N VAL A 153 -16.48 -0.75 7.67
CA VAL A 153 -16.38 0.72 7.61
C VAL A 153 -14.98 1.20 7.98
N VAL A 154 -14.38 0.67 9.04
CA VAL A 154 -13.01 1.03 9.45
C VAL A 154 -11.99 0.67 8.35
N LYS A 155 -12.10 -0.52 7.75
CA LYS A 155 -11.24 -0.93 6.64
C LYS A 155 -11.41 -0.04 5.41
N ALA A 156 -12.64 0.28 5.04
CA ALA A 156 -12.93 1.17 3.91
C ALA A 156 -12.33 2.57 4.14
N LYS A 157 -12.50 3.12 5.34
CA LYS A 157 -11.93 4.41 5.73
C LYS A 157 -10.40 4.40 5.69
N ALA A 158 -9.77 3.36 6.22
CA ALA A 158 -8.31 3.22 6.20
C ALA A 158 -7.77 3.15 4.76
N LYS A 159 -8.41 2.35 3.89
CA LYS A 159 -8.04 2.29 2.46
C LYS A 159 -8.20 3.64 1.77
N ALA A 160 -9.30 4.36 2.01
CA ALA A 160 -9.53 5.69 1.46
C ALA A 160 -8.45 6.69 1.91
N GLN A 161 -8.06 6.67 3.18
CA GLN A 161 -7.00 7.52 3.71
C GLN A 161 -5.63 7.22 3.08
N ILE A 162 -5.28 5.95 2.91
CA ILE A 162 -4.03 5.54 2.24
C ILE A 162 -4.02 6.04 0.79
N LYS A 163 -5.15 5.92 0.06
CA LYS A 163 -5.26 6.39 -1.32
C LYS A 163 -5.08 7.91 -1.42
N LEU A 164 -5.78 8.65 -0.57
CA LEU A 164 -5.68 10.12 -0.50
C LEU A 164 -4.25 10.57 -0.17
N GLU A 165 -3.58 9.92 0.78
CA GLU A 165 -2.21 10.26 1.14
C GLU A 165 -1.22 9.94 0.02
N LYS A 166 -1.42 8.84 -0.71
CA LYS A 166 -0.60 8.49 -1.88
C LYS A 166 -0.70 9.56 -2.97
N GLU A 167 -1.91 9.96 -3.34
CA GLU A 167 -2.17 11.01 -4.33
C GLU A 167 -1.57 12.36 -3.90
N ARG A 168 -1.71 12.72 -2.61
CA ARG A 168 -1.09 13.92 -2.06
C ARG A 168 0.45 13.89 -2.15
N ARG A 169 1.09 12.74 -1.95
CA ARG A 169 2.56 12.63 -2.09
C ARG A 169 3.00 12.74 -3.56
N GLU A 170 2.21 12.19 -4.47
CA GLU A 170 2.51 12.21 -5.90
C GLU A 170 2.41 13.63 -6.46
N THR A 171 1.34 14.34 -6.16
CA THR A 171 1.16 15.76 -6.52
C THR A 171 2.26 16.66 -5.92
N GLU A 172 2.67 16.43 -4.68
CA GLU A 172 3.79 17.18 -4.07
C GLU A 172 5.14 16.88 -4.76
N LYS A 173 5.36 15.62 -5.17
CA LYS A 173 6.58 15.24 -5.91
C LYS A 173 6.61 15.93 -7.27
N GLU A 174 5.49 15.99 -7.96
CA GLU A 174 5.36 16.69 -9.25
C GLU A 174 5.57 18.20 -9.09
N ARG A 175 4.97 18.81 -8.06
CA ARG A 175 5.17 20.23 -7.70
C ARG A 175 6.65 20.56 -7.47
N ARG A 176 7.38 19.71 -6.75
CA ARG A 176 8.82 19.91 -6.55
C ARG A 176 9.63 19.74 -7.82
N LYS A 177 9.23 18.83 -8.70
CA LYS A 177 9.88 18.61 -10.00
C LYS A 177 9.73 19.84 -10.89
N THR A 178 8.54 20.43 -10.95
CA THR A 178 8.28 21.65 -11.74
C THR A 178 8.99 22.86 -11.15
N GLU A 179 8.98 23.02 -9.82
CA GLU A 179 9.72 24.08 -9.13
C GLU A 179 11.23 24.00 -9.42
N TYR A 180 11.80 22.80 -9.35
CA TYR A 180 13.21 22.57 -9.69
C TYR A 180 13.52 22.90 -11.15
N ALA A 181 12.65 22.49 -12.08
CA ALA A 181 12.81 22.79 -13.51
C ALA A 181 12.77 24.31 -13.78
N LEU A 182 11.83 25.03 -13.18
CA LEU A 182 11.74 26.49 -13.26
C LEU A 182 13.00 27.16 -12.70
N ARG A 183 13.46 26.73 -11.53
CA ARG A 183 14.67 27.28 -10.91
C ARG A 183 15.92 27.02 -11.74
N LYS A 184 16.01 25.85 -12.38
CA LYS A 184 17.10 25.52 -13.31
C LYS A 184 17.07 26.45 -14.53
N LEU A 185 15.88 26.68 -15.11
CA LEU A 185 15.68 27.58 -16.24
C LEU A 185 16.08 29.02 -15.87
N GLU A 186 15.70 29.48 -14.68
CA GLU A 186 16.07 30.81 -14.17
C GLU A 186 17.59 30.97 -14.04
N LEU A 187 18.28 29.98 -13.48
CA LEU A 187 19.74 30.00 -13.36
C LEU A 187 20.44 30.00 -14.73
N GLU A 188 19.93 29.21 -15.68
CA GLU A 188 20.45 29.20 -17.05
C GLU A 188 20.26 30.57 -17.73
N HIS A 189 19.09 31.18 -17.56
CA HIS A 189 18.80 32.52 -18.06
C HIS A 189 19.74 33.57 -17.45
N GLN A 190 19.93 33.56 -16.13
CA GLN A 190 20.88 34.46 -15.46
C GLN A 190 22.31 34.26 -15.98
N PHE A 191 22.72 33.00 -16.17
CA PHE A 191 24.04 32.69 -16.72
C PHE A 191 24.22 33.20 -18.15
N ARG A 192 23.19 33.07 -19.00
CA ARG A 192 23.19 33.60 -20.37
C ARG A 192 23.28 35.13 -20.39
N MET A 193 22.52 35.80 -19.51
CA MET A 193 22.57 37.26 -19.36
C MET A 193 23.91 37.76 -18.83
N ALA A 194 24.57 37.00 -17.97
CA ALA A 194 25.90 37.34 -17.45
C ALA A 194 27.01 37.15 -18.51
N GLN A 195 26.83 36.23 -19.45
CA GLN A 195 27.77 35.99 -20.55
C GLN A 195 27.65 36.98 -21.71
N LEU A 196 26.51 37.67 -21.84
CA LEU A 196 26.42 38.73 -22.83
C LEU A 196 27.56 39.72 -22.55
N PRO A 197 28.47 39.94 -23.52
CA PRO A 197 29.52 40.92 -23.34
C PRO A 197 28.80 42.20 -22.97
N ARG A 198 29.24 42.83 -21.87
CA ARG A 198 28.98 44.25 -21.67
C ARG A 198 29.65 44.91 -22.85
N ILE A 199 28.90 45.04 -23.95
CA ILE A 199 29.22 45.95 -25.03
C ILE A 199 29.12 47.28 -24.32
N ASP A 200 30.22 47.64 -23.66
CA ASP A 200 30.43 48.96 -23.15
C ASP A 200 30.05 49.87 -24.31
N GLN A 201 29.14 50.79 -24.01
CA GLN A 201 28.66 51.83 -24.91
C GLN A 201 29.85 52.67 -25.37
N ALA A 202 30.72 52.10 -26.21
CA ALA A 202 31.79 52.77 -26.90
C ALA A 202 31.15 53.46 -28.10
N GLY A 203 30.40 54.52 -27.79
CA GLY A 203 29.99 55.60 -28.69
C GLY A 203 29.14 55.20 -29.91
N PRO A 204 28.03 55.89 -30.19
CA PRO A 204 27.43 55.81 -31.51
C PRO A 204 28.43 56.33 -32.54
N SER A 205 29.17 55.43 -33.19
CA SER A 205 29.78 55.74 -34.48
C SER A 205 28.62 55.97 -35.44
N GLN A 206 28.44 57.23 -35.82
CA GLN A 206 27.57 57.66 -36.90
C GLN A 206 27.90 56.85 -38.17
N ALA A 207 27.19 55.75 -38.39
CA ALA A 207 27.21 55.07 -39.67
C ALA A 207 25.76 55.01 -40.18
N HIS A 208 25.42 56.05 -40.93
CA HIS A 208 24.44 56.10 -42.00
C HIS A 208 23.20 55.19 -41.88
N TYR A 209 22.10 55.80 -41.43
CA TYR A 209 20.76 55.39 -41.85
C TYR A 209 20.70 55.41 -43.38
N ARG A 210 20.78 54.23 -43.99
CA ARG A 210 20.29 54.03 -45.35
C ARG A 210 18.91 53.39 -45.19
N SER A 211 17.86 54.23 -45.32
CA SER A 211 16.49 53.76 -45.48
C SER A 211 16.45 52.76 -46.63
N ASN A 212 16.19 51.51 -46.30
CA ASN A 212 15.49 50.60 -47.19
C ASN A 212 14.12 50.42 -46.56
N ASP A 213 13.17 51.18 -47.08
CA ASP A 213 11.73 51.00 -46.91
C ASP A 213 11.33 49.68 -47.60
N ASP A 214 11.68 48.54 -46.99
CA ASP A 214 11.10 47.25 -47.33
C ASP A 214 10.57 46.65 -46.03
N ASP A 215 9.30 46.96 -45.79
CA ASP A 215 8.41 46.47 -44.75
C ASP A 215 8.33 44.92 -44.80
N PRO A 216 8.78 44.19 -43.75
CA PRO A 216 8.51 42.76 -43.61
C PRO A 216 7.75 42.50 -42.31
N TYR A 217 6.79 43.36 -41.95
CA TYR A 217 5.82 43.06 -40.89
C TYR A 217 4.76 42.04 -41.36
N GLU A 218 5.20 40.90 -41.89
CA GLU A 218 4.40 39.68 -41.78
C GLU A 218 4.72 39.08 -40.40
N LEU A 219 3.93 39.48 -39.41
CA LEU A 219 3.91 38.80 -38.13
C LEU A 219 3.54 37.34 -38.38
N PRO A 220 4.38 36.37 -37.97
CA PRO A 220 4.03 34.97 -38.11
C PRO A 220 2.74 34.72 -37.32
N ILE A 221 1.70 34.29 -38.04
CA ILE A 221 0.41 33.90 -37.47
C ILE A 221 0.71 32.79 -36.47
N LEU A 222 0.68 33.13 -35.18
CA LEU A 222 0.83 32.17 -34.11
C LEU A 222 -0.32 31.16 -34.22
N PRO A 223 -0.05 29.84 -34.21
CA PRO A 223 -1.09 28.84 -34.22
C PRO A 223 -1.99 29.09 -33.01
N GLN A 224 -3.28 29.29 -33.27
CA GLN A 224 -4.24 29.50 -32.20
C GLN A 224 -4.26 28.24 -31.33
N PRO A 225 -4.21 28.38 -29.99
CA PRO A 225 -4.42 27.25 -29.12
C PRO A 225 -5.82 26.70 -29.40
N GLU A 226 -5.89 25.47 -29.88
CA GLU A 226 -7.14 24.72 -29.92
C GLU A 226 -7.58 24.53 -28.47
N TYR A 227 -8.45 25.43 -28.00
CA TYR A 227 -9.25 25.20 -26.82
C TYR A 227 -10.19 24.06 -27.17
N SER A 228 -9.71 22.83 -26.99
CA SER A 228 -10.55 21.65 -26.88
C SER A 228 -11.44 21.89 -25.67
N ASP A 229 -12.62 22.44 -25.92
CA ASP A 229 -13.70 22.60 -24.97
C ASP A 229 -14.12 21.19 -24.53
N GLY A 230 -13.38 20.66 -23.55
CA GLY A 230 -13.65 19.40 -22.88
C GLY A 230 -14.91 19.57 -22.06
N GLY A 231 -16.06 19.51 -22.75
CA GLY A 231 -17.38 19.47 -22.18
C GLY A 231 -17.51 18.28 -21.24
N SER A 232 -17.18 18.51 -19.97
CA SER A 232 -17.47 17.57 -18.89
C SER A 232 -18.97 17.64 -18.59
N SER A 233 -19.74 16.93 -19.41
CA SER A 233 -21.14 16.62 -19.17
C SER A 233 -21.22 15.64 -18.01
N THR A 234 -21.21 16.17 -16.78
CA THR A 234 -21.55 15.40 -15.58
C THR A 234 -23.07 15.27 -15.51
N SER A 235 -23.58 14.27 -16.22
CA SER A 235 -24.95 13.78 -16.06
C SER A 235 -25.11 13.20 -14.66
N TYR A 236 -25.66 13.99 -13.75
CA TYR A 236 -26.16 13.50 -12.47
C TYR A 236 -27.46 12.71 -12.72
N HIS A 237 -27.35 11.39 -12.77
CA HIS A 237 -28.48 10.48 -12.56
C HIS A 237 -28.51 10.08 -11.09
N ASN A 238 -29.40 10.70 -10.32
CA ASN A 238 -29.81 10.20 -9.02
C ASN A 238 -31.10 9.39 -9.21
N TYR A 239 -31.02 8.10 -8.88
CA TYR A 239 -32.16 7.24 -8.54
C TYR A 239 -32.24 7.13 -7.02
#